data_AF-A0A6I1G9F2-F1
#
_entry.id   AF-A0A6I1G9F2-F1
#
_cell.length_a   1.000
_cell.length_b   1.000
_cell.length_c   1.000
_cell.angle_alpha   90.00
_cell.angle_beta   90.00
_cell.angle_gamma   90.00
#
_symmetry.space_group_name_H-M   'P 1'
#
loop_
_entity.id
_entity.type
_entity.pdbx_description
1 polymer ?
#
loop_
_entity_poly.entity_id
_entity_poly.type
_entity_poly.pdbx_seq_one_letter_code
_entity_poly.pdbx_strand_id
1 'polypeptide(L)'
;MKYLLIIDMLPAYGLVCYLLVSICITLSFRWLAHACEDRRRLRFTVIALLVGSLSVALLVGCAYTIAMPYAQPDMVDFYRTYHPAAFVFLTGLFCVQSVFGVAAVQAPLNRHNA
;
A
#
# COMPACT_ATOMS: atom_id res chain seq x y z
N MET A 1 26.37 13.45 -10.70
CA MET A 1 26.00 13.81 -9.32
C MET A 1 24.49 13.76 -9.05
N LYS A 2 23.62 14.44 -9.83
CA LYS A 2 22.16 14.41 -9.60
C LYS A 2 21.51 13.01 -9.66
N TYR A 3 22.00 12.13 -10.53
CA TYR A 3 21.45 10.77 -10.68
C TYR A 3 21.72 9.85 -9.49
N LEU A 4 22.86 10.01 -8.79
CA LEU A 4 23.15 9.22 -7.59
C LEU A 4 22.15 9.56 -6.48
N LEU A 5 21.89 10.85 -6.26
CA LEU A 5 20.95 11.33 -5.24
C LEU A 5 19.51 10.85 -5.50
N ILE A 6 19.12 10.69 -6.76
CA ILE A 6 17.81 10.11 -7.13
C ILE A 6 17.75 8.62 -6.81
N ILE A 7 18.83 7.88 -7.09
CA ILE A 7 18.94 6.43 -6.81
C ILE A 7 18.94 6.19 -5.29
N ASP A 8 19.65 7.02 -4.53
CA ASP A 8 19.72 6.91 -3.06
C ASP A 8 18.36 7.10 -2.39
N MET A 9 17.52 7.98 -2.94
CA MET A 9 16.22 8.29 -2.37
C MET A 9 15.10 7.41 -2.93
N LEU A 10 15.37 6.62 -3.98
CA LEU A 10 14.38 5.77 -4.64
C LEU A 10 13.72 4.74 -3.69
N PRO A 11 14.46 4.04 -2.81
CA PRO A 11 13.84 3.11 -1.85
C PRO A 11 12.89 3.84 -0.88
N ALA A 12 13.29 5.02 -0.40
CA ALA A 12 12.48 5.83 0.51
C ALA A 12 11.22 6.38 -0.18
N TYR A 13 11.35 6.91 -1.40
CA TYR A 13 10.20 7.39 -2.17
C TYR A 13 9.23 6.27 -2.51
N GLY A 14 9.72 5.05 -2.77
CA GLY A 14 8.87 3.88 -2.97
C GLY A 14 7.99 3.60 -1.74
N LEU A 15 8.57 3.62 -0.54
CA LEU A 15 7.82 3.40 0.71
C LEU A 15 6.79 4.51 0.96
N VAL A 16 7.14 5.78 0.76
CA VAL A 16 6.21 6.91 0.91
C VAL A 16 5.08 6.82 -0.13
N CYS A 17 5.40 6.44 -1.37
CA CYS A 17 4.42 6.22 -2.42
C CYS A 17 3.41 5.13 -2.01
N TYR A 18 3.90 3.99 -1.49
CA TYR A 18 3.02 2.93 -1.03
C TYR A 18 2.17 3.35 0.17
N LEU A 19 2.73 4.12 1.11
CA LEU A 19 1.96 4.70 2.22
C LEU A 19 0.80 5.55 1.70
N LEU A 20 1.04 6.43 0.72
CA LEU A 20 0.01 7.29 0.14
C LEU A 20 -1.07 6.46 -0.57
N VAL A 21 -0.67 5.49 -1.40
CA VAL A 21 -1.59 4.55 -2.06
C VAL A 21 -2.42 3.79 -1.03
N SER A 22 -1.80 3.32 0.05
CA SER A 22 -2.46 2.63 1.15
C SER A 22 -3.55 3.49 1.81
N ILE A 23 -3.26 4.76 2.07
CA ILE A 23 -4.22 5.72 2.62
C ILE A 23 -5.39 5.92 1.65
N CYS A 24 -5.11 6.16 0.36
CA CYS A 24 -6.12 6.34 -0.67
C CYS A 24 -7.06 5.13 -0.81
N ILE A 25 -6.51 3.91 -0.76
CA ILE A 25 -7.29 2.67 -0.82
C ILE A 25 -8.16 2.50 0.42
N THR A 26 -7.61 2.78 1.60
CA THR A 26 -8.35 2.70 2.87
C THR A 26 -9.51 3.69 2.91
N LEU A 27 -9.31 4.92 2.42
CA LEU A 27 -10.36 5.92 2.28
C LEU A 27 -11.41 5.50 1.25
N SER A 28 -10.98 4.93 0.11
CA SER A 28 -11.87 4.37 -0.90
C SER A 28 -12.79 3.31 -0.29
N PHE A 29 -12.27 2.37 0.52
CA PHE A 29 -13.10 1.36 1.18
C PHE A 29 -14.14 1.95 2.13
N ARG A 30 -13.76 2.95 2.93
CA ARG A 30 -14.70 3.65 3.82
C ARG A 30 -15.81 4.33 3.04
N TRP A 31 -15.46 5.01 1.95
CA TRP A 31 -16.44 5.72 1.12
C TRP A 31 -17.36 4.74 0.38
N LEU A 32 -16.80 3.66 -0.17
CA LEU A 32 -17.55 2.62 -0.87
C LEU A 32 -18.53 1.87 0.04
N ALA A 33 -18.15 1.63 1.31
CA ALA A 33 -19.02 1.01 2.30
C ALA A 33 -20.27 1.84 2.61
N HIS A 34 -20.20 3.17 2.48
CA HIS A 34 -21.33 4.06 2.69
C HIS A 34 -22.15 4.31 1.42
N ALA A 35 -21.52 4.31 0.24
CA ALA A 35 -22.17 4.74 -1.01
C ALA A 35 -22.81 3.61 -1.83
N CYS A 36 -22.43 2.34 -1.62
CA CYS A 36 -22.79 1.26 -2.54
C CYS A 36 -23.84 0.30 -1.94
N GLU A 37 -25.05 0.32 -2.53
CA GLU A 37 -26.14 -0.60 -2.16
C GLU A 37 -25.91 -2.02 -2.72
N ASP A 38 -25.18 -2.13 -3.83
CA ASP A 38 -24.88 -3.38 -4.52
C ASP A 38 -23.63 -4.10 -3.97
N ARG A 39 -23.85 -5.00 -3.01
CA ARG A 39 -22.79 -5.81 -2.38
C ARG A 39 -21.93 -6.60 -3.37
N ARG A 40 -22.47 -7.03 -4.51
CA ARG A 40 -21.70 -7.80 -5.52
C ARG A 40 -20.69 -6.92 -6.25
N ARG A 41 -21.10 -5.70 -6.65
CA ARG A 41 -20.19 -4.71 -7.27
C ARG A 41 -19.15 -4.23 -6.28
N LEU A 42 -19.55 -3.99 -5.04
CA LEU A 42 -18.66 -3.62 -3.94
C LEU A 42 -17.52 -4.64 -3.76
N ARG A 43 -17.84 -5.95 -3.76
CA ARG A 43 -16.84 -7.02 -3.67
C ARG A 43 -15.83 -6.98 -4.80
N PHE A 44 -16.28 -6.84 -6.05
CA PHE A 44 -15.38 -6.77 -7.20
C PHE A 44 -14.46 -5.56 -7.14
N THR A 45 -14.98 -4.38 -6.77
CA THR A 45 -14.17 -3.18 -6.61
C THR A 45 -13.15 -3.31 -5.48
N VAL A 46 -13.54 -3.89 -4.34
CA VAL A 46 -12.61 -4.12 -3.22
C VAL A 46 -11.49 -5.07 -3.63
N ILE A 47 -11.82 -6.17 -4.30
CA ILE A 47 -10.81 -7.12 -4.81
C ILE A 47 -9.87 -6.43 -5.80
N ALA A 48 -10.40 -5.66 -6.75
CA ALA A 48 -9.59 -4.93 -7.73
C ALA A 48 -8.62 -3.95 -7.07
N LEU A 49 -9.09 -3.19 -6.06
CA LEU A 49 -8.25 -2.26 -5.30
C LEU A 49 -7.17 -2.99 -4.49
N LEU A 50 -7.49 -4.14 -3.86
CA LEU A 50 -6.50 -4.95 -3.15
C LEU A 50 -5.44 -5.53 -4.09
N VAL A 51 -5.83 -6.02 -5.28
CA VAL A 51 -4.88 -6.50 -6.29
C VAL A 51 -3.98 -5.36 -6.78
N GLY A 52 -4.54 -4.17 -6.98
CA GLY A 52 -3.78 -2.96 -7.30
C GLY A 52 -2.77 -2.62 -6.22
N SER A 53 -3.19 -2.61 -4.95
CA SER A 53 -2.29 -2.40 -3.81
C SER A 53 -1.16 -3.42 -3.76
N LEU A 54 -1.47 -4.71 -3.91
CA LEU A 54 -0.48 -5.77 -3.88
C LEU A 54 0.56 -5.57 -5.00
N SER A 55 0.11 -5.18 -6.18
CA SER A 55 0.99 -4.92 -7.32
C SER A 55 1.95 -3.77 -7.04
N VAL A 56 1.47 -2.69 -6.43
CA VAL A 56 2.33 -1.56 -6.02
C VAL A 56 3.27 -1.95 -4.89
N ALA A 57 2.81 -2.73 -3.89
CA ALA A 57 3.65 -3.22 -2.81
C ALA A 57 4.81 -4.07 -3.33
N LEU A 58 4.53 -4.98 -4.27
CA LEU A 58 5.54 -5.81 -4.93
C LEU A 58 6.51 -4.96 -5.74
N LEU A 59 6.02 -3.98 -6.50
CA LEU A 59 6.87 -3.07 -7.27
C LEU A 59 7.82 -2.28 -6.34
N VAL A 60 7.31 -1.76 -5.22
CA VAL A 60 8.11 -1.04 -4.23
C VAL A 60 9.12 -1.96 -3.55
N GLY A 61 8.72 -3.18 -3.18
CA GLY A 61 9.63 -4.19 -2.64
C GLY A 61 10.77 -4.51 -3.61
N CYS A 62 10.46 -4.76 -4.88
CA CYS A 62 11.46 -4.99 -5.92
C CYS A 62 12.36 -3.77 -6.15
N ALA A 63 11.79 -2.56 -6.20
CA ALA A 63 12.56 -1.34 -6.36
C ALA A 63 13.52 -1.14 -5.16
N TYR A 64 13.06 -1.44 -3.94
CA TYR A 64 13.88 -1.37 -2.73
C TYR A 64 15.06 -2.34 -2.80
N THR A 65 14.83 -3.61 -3.15
CA THR A 65 15.91 -4.62 -3.20
C THR A 65 16.91 -4.36 -4.32
N ILE A 66 16.44 -3.87 -5.47
CA ILE A 66 17.30 -3.57 -6.62
C ILE A 66 18.10 -2.29 -6.37
N ALA A 67 17.49 -1.23 -5.83
CA ALA A 67 18.16 0.06 -5.69
C ALA A 67 19.11 0.13 -4.48
N MET A 68 18.80 -0.60 -3.41
CA MET A 68 19.62 -0.64 -2.19
C MET A 68 21.13 -0.86 -2.42
N PRO A 69 21.60 -1.86 -3.21
CA PRO A 69 23.04 -2.08 -3.42
C PRO A 69 23.73 -0.98 -4.25
N TYR A 70 22.97 -0.13 -4.93
CA TYR A 70 23.51 0.99 -5.71
C TYR A 70 23.47 2.32 -4.96
N ALA A 71 22.95 2.32 -3.73
CA ALA A 71 22.95 3.51 -2.89
C ALA A 71 24.37 3.87 -2.46
N GLN A 72 24.58 5.15 -2.15
CA GLN A 72 25.82 5.66 -1.60
C GLN A 72 26.22 4.90 -0.32
N PRO A 73 27.53 4.74 -0.06
CA PRO A 73 28.04 3.91 1.02
C PRO A 73 27.60 4.34 2.42
N ASP A 74 27.19 5.60 2.62
CA ASP A 74 26.58 6.10 3.85
C ASP A 74 25.10 5.68 4.00
N MET A 75 24.38 5.47 2.89
CA MET A 75 22.96 5.10 2.87
C MET A 75 22.71 3.59 2.70
N VAL A 76 23.65 2.86 2.10
CA VAL A 76 23.52 1.40 1.86
C VAL A 76 23.39 0.62 3.17
N ASP A 77 24.16 0.97 4.20
CA ASP A 77 24.12 0.31 5.50
C ASP A 77 22.81 0.59 6.25
N PHE A 78 22.25 1.79 6.06
CA PHE A 78 20.92 2.14 6.53
C PHE A 78 19.88 1.23 5.88
N TYR A 79 19.83 1.16 4.55
CA TYR A 79 18.86 0.33 3.85
C TYR A 79 19.02 -1.16 4.14
N ARG A 80 20.25 -1.64 4.36
CA ARG A 80 20.50 -3.02 4.79
C ARG A 80 19.93 -3.35 6.14
N THR A 81 20.09 -2.43 7.09
CA THR A 81 19.57 -2.56 8.45
C THR A 81 18.05 -2.57 8.46
N TYR A 82 17.42 -1.70 7.67
CA TYR A 82 15.96 -1.55 7.61
C TYR A 82 15.27 -2.41 6.57
N HIS A 83 16.01 -3.17 5.76
CA HIS A 83 15.46 -4.08 4.76
C HIS A 83 14.33 -4.99 5.29
N PRO A 84 14.48 -5.72 6.42
CA PRO A 84 13.37 -6.52 6.95
C PRO A 84 12.20 -5.66 7.41
N ALA A 85 12.46 -4.49 7.99
CA ALA A 85 11.42 -3.56 8.43
C ALA A 85 10.61 -2.99 7.26
N ALA A 86 11.25 -2.76 6.10
CA ALA A 86 10.56 -2.32 4.89
C ALA A 86 9.55 -3.37 4.41
N PHE A 87 9.90 -4.66 4.40
CA PHE A 87 8.95 -5.72 4.06
C PHE A 87 7.83 -5.87 5.08
N VAL A 88 8.15 -5.79 6.38
CA VAL A 88 7.13 -5.78 7.44
C VAL A 88 6.16 -4.60 7.27
N PHE A 89 6.67 -3.43 6.89
CA PHE A 89 5.85 -2.25 6.62
C PHE A 89 4.91 -2.45 5.41
N LEU A 90 5.44 -2.96 4.29
CA LEU A 90 4.64 -3.25 3.10
C LEU A 90 3.54 -4.28 3.40
N THR A 91 3.91 -5.40 4.03
CA THR A 91 2.96 -6.46 4.39
C THR A 91 1.96 -5.97 5.43
N GLY A 92 2.41 -5.22 6.44
CA GLY A 92 1.55 -4.68 7.49
C GLY A 92 0.47 -3.75 6.93
N LEU A 93 0.84 -2.81 6.06
CA LEU A 93 -0.11 -1.93 5.39
C LEU A 93 -1.08 -2.70 4.50
N PHE A 94 -0.60 -3.71 3.76
CA PHE A 94 -1.47 -4.56 2.97
C PHE A 94 -2.49 -5.33 3.83
N CYS A 95 -2.05 -5.87 4.97
CA CYS A 95 -2.94 -6.53 5.93
C CYS A 95 -3.97 -5.56 6.52
N VAL A 96 -3.60 -4.33 6.84
CA VAL A 96 -4.54 -3.31 7.31
C VAL A 96 -5.60 -3.04 6.24
N GLN A 97 -5.19 -2.84 4.99
CA GLN A 97 -6.12 -2.62 3.88
C GLN A 97 -7.05 -3.82 3.65
N SER A 98 -6.55 -5.05 3.77
CA SER A 98 -7.38 -6.25 3.59
C SER A 98 -8.46 -6.35 4.67
N VAL A 99 -8.12 -6.05 5.93
CA VAL A 99 -9.09 -5.98 7.03
C VAL A 99 -10.15 -4.91 6.77
N PHE A 100 -9.74 -3.71 6.34
CA PHE A 100 -10.70 -2.65 5.98
C PHE A 100 -11.57 -3.02 4.78
N GLY A 101 -11.01 -3.70 3.77
CA GLY A 101 -11.77 -4.19 2.61
C GLY A 101 -12.82 -5.22 2.99
N VAL A 102 -12.48 -6.17 3.87
CA VAL A 102 -13.42 -7.16 4.40
C VAL A 102 -14.52 -6.48 5.22
N ALA A 103 -14.13 -5.55 6.11
CA ALA A 103 -15.08 -4.79 6.93
C ALA A 103 -16.06 -3.98 6.05
N ALA A 104 -15.57 -3.35 4.98
CA ALA A 104 -16.40 -2.61 4.02
C ALA A 104 -17.44 -3.50 3.34
N VAL A 105 -17.07 -4.73 2.97
CA VAL A 105 -18.00 -5.70 2.33
C VAL A 105 -19.02 -6.26 3.33
N GLN A 106 -18.63 -6.41 4.60
CA GLN A 106 -19.47 -6.98 5.65
C GLN A 106 -20.34 -5.96 6.36
N ALA A 107 -20.13 -4.66 6.15
CA ALA A 107 -20.90 -3.60 6.77
C ALA A 107 -22.41 -3.85 6.61
N PRO A 108 -23.18 -3.88 7.70
CA PRO A 108 -24.63 -4.02 7.62
C PRO A 108 -25.18 -2.80 6.89
N LEU A 109 -26.06 -3.06 5.91
CA LEU A 109 -26.84 -2.02 5.25
C LEU A 109 -27.77 -1.46 6.32
N ASN A 110 -27.35 -0.41 7.02
CA ASN A 110 -28.17 0.18 8.06
C ASN A 110 -29.32 0.88 7.36
N ARG A 111 -30.45 0.15 7.21
CA ARG A 111 -31.73 0.66 6.74
C ARG A 111 -32.05 1.90 7.57
N HIS A 112 -31.86 3.09 7.00
CA HIS A 112 -32.65 4.25 7.39
C HIS A 112 -34.06 4.04 6.83
N ASN A 113 -34.85 3.25 7.55
CA ASN A 113 -36.27 3.53 7.66
C ASN A 113 -36.41 4.44 8.89
N ALA A 114 -36.35 5.74 8.66
CA ALA A 114 -36.89 6.78 9.52
C ALA A 114 -37.39 7.90 8.61
#